data_AF-A0A660LJL1-F1
#
_entry.id   AF-A0A660LJL1-F1
#
_cell.length_a   1.000
_cell.length_b   1.000
_cell.length_c   1.000
_cell.angle_alpha   90.00
_cell.angle_beta   90.00
_cell.angle_gamma   90.00
#
_symmetry.space_group_name_H-M   'P 1'
#
loop_
_entity.id
_entity.type
_entity.pdbx_description
1 polymer ?
#
loop_
_entity_poly.entity_id
_entity_poly.type
_entity_poly.pdbx_seq_one_letter_code
_entity_poly.pdbx_strand_id
1 'polypeptide(L)'
;MRAGLIAGALLALAVAEPALGQAEVPCTNVGGGKFECGWFRSGDGRSGGSIVAVGTTTVGYLHQGRNWIQCEEQGGDMRSADGYRNHWFGWTQADNGAWGWASALDASGGDDYGSFGGGTPPCNGAHGTPPSYNGAWGSPPATSPSPPPSPTTPAVDADRDGVAPPTDCDDTNSRVYPGAPEVVGDGIDQDCNGADAAGRVSATIVFSSRSTRTSTRFRSLRVAEAPAGAQVAVTCTGRRKGCPRSQTLTTSAKGSVSLTKLFRKPLKVGARVRVAVTTPNAIGKVRELRIARKRVTGRTLCLAPGAVEATRC
;
A
#
# COMPACT_ATOMS: atom_id res chain seq x y z
N MET A 1 -73.47 -8.27 36.30
CA MET A 1 -73.14 -9.23 35.22
C MET A 1 -71.89 -8.69 34.54
N ARG A 2 -70.75 -9.38 34.70
CA ARG A 2 -69.44 -8.98 34.19
C ARG A 2 -69.31 -9.54 32.76
N ALA A 3 -69.14 -8.68 31.75
CA ALA A 3 -68.79 -9.11 30.41
C ALA A 3 -67.30 -8.77 30.17
N GLY A 4 -66.48 -9.80 30.07
CA GLY A 4 -65.03 -9.71 29.92
C GLY A 4 -64.62 -9.35 28.49
N LEU A 5 -63.64 -8.44 28.39
CA LEU A 5 -62.89 -8.14 27.17
C LEU A 5 -61.94 -9.30 26.88
N ILE A 6 -62.16 -10.00 25.77
CA ILE A 6 -61.22 -10.99 25.23
C ILE A 6 -60.18 -10.21 24.42
N ALA A 7 -58.97 -10.08 24.99
CA ALA A 7 -57.81 -9.60 24.27
C ALA A 7 -57.34 -10.70 23.30
N GLY A 8 -57.53 -10.48 22.00
CA GLY A 8 -56.97 -11.34 20.96
C GLY A 8 -55.46 -11.22 20.94
N ALA A 9 -54.76 -12.24 21.43
CA ALA A 9 -53.33 -12.38 21.23
C ALA A 9 -53.08 -12.76 19.76
N LEU A 10 -52.73 -11.78 18.94
CA LEU A 10 -52.09 -12.02 17.65
C LEU A 10 -50.72 -12.65 17.94
N LEU A 11 -50.65 -13.98 17.84
CA LEU A 11 -49.38 -14.70 17.70
C LEU A 11 -48.75 -14.21 16.39
N ALA A 12 -47.79 -13.29 16.50
CA ALA A 12 -46.86 -13.04 15.41
C ALA A 12 -46.05 -14.32 15.21
N LEU A 13 -46.44 -15.12 14.21
CA LEU A 13 -45.55 -16.12 13.64
C LEU A 13 -44.34 -15.35 13.10
N ALA A 14 -43.27 -15.33 13.88
CA ALA A 14 -41.95 -14.98 13.37
C ALA A 14 -41.66 -16.00 12.27
N VAL A 15 -41.85 -15.59 11.03
CA VAL A 15 -41.29 -16.29 9.90
C VAL A 15 -39.78 -16.18 10.13
N ALA A 16 -39.16 -17.26 10.59
CA ALA A 16 -37.72 -17.36 10.55
C ALA A 16 -37.35 -17.23 9.07
N GLU A 17 -36.78 -16.08 8.71
CA GLU A 17 -36.09 -15.95 7.43
C GLU A 17 -35.12 -17.14 7.37
N PRO A 18 -35.12 -17.93 6.27
CA PRO A 18 -34.06 -18.91 6.11
C PRO A 18 -32.77 -18.11 6.24
N ALA A 19 -31.91 -18.49 7.19
CA ALA A 19 -30.53 -18.02 7.18
C ALA A 19 -30.05 -18.31 5.76
N LEU A 20 -29.88 -17.26 4.95
CA LEU A 20 -29.34 -17.40 3.62
C LEU A 20 -28.02 -18.11 3.82
N GLY A 21 -27.96 -19.38 3.43
CA GLY A 21 -26.78 -20.19 3.58
C GLY A 21 -25.61 -19.46 2.95
N GLN A 22 -24.45 -19.56 3.58
CA GLN A 22 -23.21 -19.01 3.04
C GLN A 22 -23.08 -19.51 1.59
N ALA A 23 -22.99 -18.57 0.65
CA ALA A 23 -22.79 -18.85 -0.76
C ALA A 23 -21.52 -19.69 -0.95
N GLU A 24 -21.73 -20.94 -1.33
CA GLU A 24 -20.66 -21.87 -1.61
C GLU A 24 -19.87 -21.45 -2.86
N VAL A 25 -18.58 -21.79 -2.90
CA VAL A 25 -17.76 -21.67 -4.10
C VAL A 25 -18.38 -22.54 -5.21
N PRO A 26 -18.73 -22.00 -6.40
CA PRO A 26 -19.30 -22.78 -7.48
C PRO A 26 -18.29 -23.79 -8.04
N CYS A 27 -18.44 -25.04 -7.62
CA CYS A 27 -17.69 -26.17 -8.15
C CYS A 27 -18.61 -27.14 -8.93
N THR A 28 -18.03 -27.95 -9.79
CA THR A 28 -18.76 -28.93 -10.60
C THR A 28 -18.05 -30.26 -10.56
N ASN A 29 -18.78 -31.34 -10.30
CA ASN A 29 -18.24 -32.70 -10.34
C ASN A 29 -17.87 -33.06 -11.79
N VAL A 30 -16.58 -33.32 -12.04
CA VAL A 30 -16.04 -33.68 -13.36
C VAL A 30 -15.74 -35.17 -13.50
N GLY A 31 -16.15 -35.98 -12.52
CA GLY A 31 -15.86 -37.40 -12.45
C GLY A 31 -14.47 -37.71 -11.88
N GLY A 32 -14.20 -38.99 -11.61
CA GLY A 32 -12.91 -39.42 -11.03
C GLY A 32 -12.66 -38.92 -9.59
N GLY A 33 -13.72 -38.55 -8.86
CA GLY A 33 -13.64 -37.99 -7.50
C GLY A 33 -13.14 -36.55 -7.47
N LYS A 34 -13.26 -35.80 -8.58
CA LYS A 34 -12.76 -34.43 -8.71
C LYS A 34 -13.89 -33.43 -8.91
N PHE A 35 -13.75 -32.27 -8.27
CA PHE A 35 -14.70 -31.16 -8.28
C PHE A 35 -13.97 -29.91 -8.77
N GLU A 36 -14.32 -29.45 -9.95
CA GLU A 36 -13.65 -28.32 -10.60
C GLU A 36 -14.28 -26.99 -10.18
N CYS A 37 -13.45 -26.08 -9.66
CA CYS A 37 -13.81 -24.76 -9.15
C CYS A 37 -13.06 -23.66 -9.92
N GLY A 38 -13.58 -22.43 -9.88
CA GLY A 38 -12.86 -21.26 -10.39
C GLY A 38 -11.89 -20.69 -9.35
N TRP A 39 -10.72 -20.23 -9.79
CA TRP A 39 -9.65 -19.68 -8.94
C TRP A 39 -9.20 -18.34 -9.51
N PHE A 40 -9.21 -17.27 -8.70
CA PHE A 40 -9.07 -15.91 -9.21
C PHE A 40 -7.67 -15.32 -9.11
N ARG A 41 -6.79 -15.86 -8.25
CA ARG A 41 -5.42 -15.32 -8.13
C ARG A 41 -4.69 -15.50 -9.45
N SER A 42 -4.15 -14.40 -9.98
CA SER A 42 -3.37 -14.43 -11.20
C SER A 42 -2.11 -15.27 -11.00
N GLY A 43 -1.82 -16.14 -11.97
CA GLY A 43 -0.69 -17.02 -11.94
C GLY A 43 -0.82 -18.21 -12.89
N ASP A 44 0.29 -18.83 -13.21
CA ASP A 44 0.41 -19.96 -14.13
C ASP A 44 0.51 -21.32 -13.40
N GLY A 45 0.37 -21.32 -12.07
CA GLY A 45 0.50 -22.51 -11.23
C GLY A 45 1.95 -22.92 -10.92
N ARG A 46 2.93 -22.25 -11.53
CA ARG A 46 4.35 -22.56 -11.39
C ARG A 46 5.11 -21.49 -10.62
N SER A 47 4.96 -20.22 -11.02
CA SER A 47 5.59 -19.08 -10.35
C SER A 47 4.61 -18.29 -9.47
N GLY A 48 3.31 -18.60 -9.56
CA GLY A 48 2.28 -17.96 -8.75
C GLY A 48 0.90 -18.51 -9.08
N GLY A 49 -0.11 -18.00 -8.36
CA GLY A 49 -1.50 -18.44 -8.48
C GLY A 49 -2.14 -18.62 -7.11
N SER A 50 -3.22 -19.40 -7.06
CA SER A 50 -3.89 -19.73 -5.79
C SER A 50 -3.04 -20.71 -5.00
N ILE A 51 -2.88 -20.48 -3.70
CA ILE A 51 -1.86 -21.18 -2.91
C ILE A 51 -2.33 -22.59 -2.53
N VAL A 52 -1.41 -23.54 -2.63
CA VAL A 52 -1.55 -24.90 -2.10
C VAL A 52 -0.52 -25.08 -0.99
N ALA A 53 -0.98 -25.41 0.21
CA ALA A 53 -0.14 -25.45 1.42
C ALA A 53 -0.33 -26.72 2.26
N VAL A 54 0.73 -27.10 2.97
CA VAL A 54 0.69 -28.13 4.03
C VAL A 54 1.20 -27.50 5.32
N GLY A 55 0.37 -27.50 6.36
CA GLY A 55 0.62 -26.69 7.55
C GLY A 55 0.77 -25.21 7.19
N THR A 56 1.88 -24.59 7.60
CA THR A 56 2.19 -23.18 7.27
C THR A 56 3.06 -23.00 6.02
N THR A 57 3.34 -24.08 5.29
CA THR A 57 4.29 -24.06 4.17
C THR A 57 3.54 -24.13 2.85
N THR A 58 3.81 -23.18 1.95
CA THR A 58 3.33 -23.27 0.56
C THR A 58 4.13 -24.33 -0.19
N VAL A 59 3.43 -25.31 -0.76
CA VAL A 59 4.03 -26.43 -1.51
C VAL A 59 3.84 -26.31 -3.02
N GLY A 60 2.94 -25.44 -3.47
CA GLY A 60 2.70 -25.15 -4.88
C GLY A 60 1.58 -24.14 -5.10
N TYR A 61 1.21 -23.97 -6.37
CA TYR A 61 0.14 -23.07 -6.80
C TYR A 61 -0.81 -23.77 -7.77
N LEU A 62 -2.03 -23.28 -7.82
CA LEU A 62 -3.01 -23.52 -8.87
C LEU A 62 -3.00 -22.33 -9.81
N HIS A 63 -2.95 -22.55 -11.12
CA HIS A 63 -3.06 -21.50 -12.12
C HIS A 63 -4.42 -20.78 -12.04
N GLN A 64 -4.47 -19.54 -12.53
CA GLN A 64 -5.72 -18.79 -12.61
C GLN A 64 -6.70 -19.50 -13.56
N GLY A 65 -7.96 -19.64 -13.13
CA GLY A 65 -9.00 -20.29 -13.91
C GLY A 65 -9.51 -21.56 -13.24
N ARG A 66 -9.62 -22.65 -13.98
CA ARG A 66 -10.33 -23.86 -13.54
C ARG A 66 -9.36 -24.89 -12.99
N ASN A 67 -9.49 -25.20 -11.70
CA ASN A 67 -8.72 -26.27 -11.05
C ASN A 67 -9.65 -27.10 -10.17
N TRP A 68 -9.28 -28.36 -9.96
CA TRP A 68 -10.09 -29.31 -9.23
C TRP A 68 -9.60 -29.54 -7.79
N ILE A 69 -10.54 -29.89 -6.92
CA ILE A 69 -10.29 -30.41 -5.57
C ILE A 69 -10.92 -31.82 -5.48
N GLN A 70 -10.49 -32.64 -4.52
CA GLN A 70 -11.05 -33.98 -4.30
C GLN A 70 -12.10 -34.00 -3.20
N CYS A 71 -11.83 -33.27 -2.14
CA CYS A 71 -12.67 -33.21 -0.95
C CYS A 71 -12.39 -31.90 -0.22
N GLU A 72 -13.27 -31.57 0.72
CA GLU A 72 -13.14 -30.37 1.55
C GLU A 72 -13.04 -30.69 3.05
N GLU A 73 -12.40 -29.80 3.79
CA GLU A 73 -12.33 -29.89 5.25
C GLU A 73 -12.17 -28.50 5.88
N GLN A 74 -12.70 -28.34 7.09
CA GLN A 74 -12.57 -27.09 7.85
C GLN A 74 -11.21 -27.05 8.57
N GLY A 75 -10.56 -25.90 8.51
CA GLY A 75 -9.33 -25.61 9.23
C GLY A 75 -9.46 -24.37 10.12
N GLY A 76 -8.41 -23.56 10.18
CA GLY A 76 -8.45 -22.30 10.91
C GLY A 76 -9.19 -21.20 10.14
N ASP A 77 -9.79 -20.27 10.88
CA ASP A 77 -10.32 -19.00 10.37
C ASP A 77 -9.23 -18.14 9.75
N MET A 78 -9.38 -17.78 8.47
CA MET A 78 -8.43 -16.95 7.74
C MET A 78 -9.06 -15.70 7.18
N ARG A 79 -8.21 -14.74 6.79
CA ARG A 79 -8.62 -13.46 6.20
C ARG A 79 -7.91 -13.21 4.88
N SER A 80 -8.57 -12.61 3.89
CA SER A 80 -7.90 -12.08 2.70
C SER A 80 -7.37 -10.66 2.97
N ALA A 81 -6.55 -10.13 2.06
CA ALA A 81 -6.09 -8.74 2.10
C ALA A 81 -7.25 -7.73 2.03
N ASP A 82 -8.35 -8.11 1.37
CA ASP A 82 -9.54 -7.30 1.18
C ASP A 82 -10.57 -7.46 2.32
N GLY A 83 -10.25 -8.28 3.33
CA GLY A 83 -11.05 -8.45 4.55
C GLY A 83 -12.06 -9.60 4.55
N TYR A 84 -12.17 -10.36 3.46
CA TYR A 84 -12.99 -11.58 3.38
C TYR A 84 -12.49 -12.65 4.35
N ARG A 85 -13.38 -13.53 4.80
CA ARG A 85 -13.06 -14.59 5.75
C ARG A 85 -13.50 -15.96 5.27
N ASN A 86 -12.68 -16.97 5.52
CA ASN A 86 -13.10 -18.34 5.28
C ASN A 86 -12.27 -19.31 6.16
N HIS A 87 -12.84 -20.48 6.46
CA HIS A 87 -12.18 -21.58 7.15
C HIS A 87 -12.23 -22.90 6.36
N TRP A 88 -12.75 -22.88 5.13
CA TRP A 88 -12.85 -24.04 4.25
C TRP A 88 -11.64 -24.19 3.35
N PHE A 89 -11.19 -25.43 3.22
CA PHE A 89 -10.06 -25.83 2.42
C PHE A 89 -10.43 -27.02 1.55
N GLY A 90 -9.97 -27.00 0.30
CA GLY A 90 -10.05 -28.13 -0.62
C GLY A 90 -8.71 -28.85 -0.70
N TRP A 91 -8.72 -30.17 -0.59
CA TRP A 91 -7.55 -30.99 -0.88
C TRP A 91 -7.36 -31.10 -2.39
N THR A 92 -6.18 -30.72 -2.87
CA THR A 92 -5.90 -30.59 -4.31
C THR A 92 -4.44 -30.90 -4.64
N GLN A 93 -4.18 -31.05 -5.93
CA GLN A 93 -2.84 -31.17 -6.47
C GLN A 93 -2.49 -29.87 -7.19
N ALA A 94 -1.42 -29.22 -6.75
CA ALA A 94 -0.83 -28.07 -7.42
C ALA A 94 -0.31 -28.44 -8.82
N ASP A 95 -0.11 -27.45 -9.67
CA ASP A 95 0.34 -27.67 -11.05
C ASP A 95 1.79 -28.20 -11.15
N ASN A 96 2.56 -28.08 -10.06
CA ASN A 96 3.86 -28.74 -9.92
C ASN A 96 3.77 -30.21 -9.47
N GLY A 97 2.56 -30.76 -9.31
CA GLY A 97 2.29 -32.13 -8.89
C GLY A 97 2.27 -32.36 -7.37
N ALA A 98 2.59 -31.34 -6.56
CA ALA A 98 2.55 -31.44 -5.10
C ALA A 98 1.11 -31.43 -4.59
N TRP A 99 0.84 -32.20 -3.55
CA TRP A 99 -0.49 -32.25 -2.92
C TRP A 99 -0.55 -31.36 -1.69
N GLY A 100 -1.68 -30.70 -1.48
CA GLY A 100 -1.91 -29.84 -0.32
C GLY A 100 -3.31 -29.25 -0.26
N TRP A 101 -3.47 -28.31 0.68
CA TRP A 101 -4.71 -27.61 0.95
C TRP A 101 -4.76 -26.25 0.26
N ALA A 102 -5.84 -25.96 -0.46
CA ALA A 102 -6.13 -24.67 -1.04
C ALA A 102 -7.36 -24.04 -0.39
N SER A 103 -7.32 -22.75 -0.09
CA SER A 103 -8.44 -22.07 0.60
C SER A 103 -9.52 -21.60 -0.35
N ALA A 104 -10.78 -21.71 0.08
CA ALA A 104 -11.90 -21.07 -0.59
C ALA A 104 -11.75 -19.55 -0.74
N LEU A 105 -10.90 -18.89 0.08
CA LEU A 105 -10.56 -17.47 -0.08
C LEU A 105 -9.92 -17.12 -1.43
N ASP A 106 -9.32 -18.09 -2.12
CA ASP A 106 -8.69 -17.89 -3.42
C ASP A 106 -9.57 -18.41 -4.58
N ALA A 107 -10.74 -18.95 -4.26
CA ALA A 107 -11.69 -19.49 -5.21
C ALA A 107 -12.76 -18.44 -5.56
N SER A 108 -13.20 -18.45 -6.81
CA SER A 108 -14.16 -17.49 -7.33
C SER A 108 -15.59 -17.85 -6.93
N GLY A 109 -16.35 -16.87 -6.45
CA GLY A 109 -17.82 -16.96 -6.38
C GLY A 109 -18.44 -17.46 -5.07
N GLY A 110 -17.65 -17.64 -3.99
CA GLY A 110 -18.17 -17.88 -2.65
C GLY A 110 -18.30 -16.60 -1.80
N ASP A 111 -18.98 -16.69 -0.66
CA ASP A 111 -19.02 -15.64 0.37
C ASP A 111 -18.19 -15.99 1.61
N ASP A 112 -18.28 -15.14 2.64
CA ASP A 112 -17.57 -15.37 3.88
C ASP A 112 -18.01 -16.68 4.54
N TYR A 113 -17.05 -17.59 4.69
CA TYR A 113 -17.20 -18.95 5.21
C TYR A 113 -18.05 -19.90 4.35
N GLY A 114 -18.29 -19.57 3.08
CA GLY A 114 -18.85 -20.52 2.12
C GLY A 114 -17.93 -21.73 1.89
N SER A 115 -18.51 -22.94 1.89
CA SER A 115 -17.83 -24.20 1.55
C SER A 115 -17.59 -24.33 0.04
N PHE A 116 -16.98 -25.44 -0.39
CA PHE A 116 -16.91 -25.77 -1.81
C PHE A 116 -18.18 -26.47 -2.28
N GLY A 117 -18.92 -25.81 -3.16
CA GLY A 117 -20.21 -26.31 -3.63
C GLY A 117 -20.10 -27.47 -4.61
N GLY A 118 -21.21 -27.76 -5.30
CA GLY A 118 -21.25 -28.84 -6.29
C GLY A 118 -21.22 -30.26 -5.69
N GLY A 119 -21.48 -30.38 -4.39
CA GLY A 119 -21.49 -31.66 -3.67
C GLY A 119 -20.11 -32.21 -3.34
N THR A 120 -19.12 -31.32 -3.14
CA THR A 120 -17.77 -31.71 -2.72
C THR A 120 -17.86 -32.50 -1.41
N PRO A 121 -17.31 -33.72 -1.32
CA PRO A 121 -17.42 -34.54 -0.12
C PRO A 121 -16.43 -34.08 0.95
N PRO A 122 -16.71 -34.34 2.24
CA PRO A 122 -15.73 -34.10 3.30
C PRO A 122 -14.53 -35.04 3.18
N CYS A 123 -13.32 -34.55 3.48
CA CYS A 123 -12.11 -35.36 3.49
C CYS A 123 -12.04 -36.34 4.68
N ASN A 124 -12.84 -36.12 5.74
CA ASN A 124 -12.91 -36.95 6.95
C ASN A 124 -11.53 -37.22 7.58
N GLY A 125 -10.62 -36.24 7.56
CA GLY A 125 -9.28 -36.35 8.12
C GLY A 125 -8.29 -37.21 7.32
N ALA A 126 -8.63 -37.65 6.11
CA ALA A 126 -7.78 -38.52 5.29
C ALA A 126 -6.43 -37.89 4.90
N HIS A 127 -6.34 -36.56 4.90
CA HIS A 127 -5.17 -35.80 4.43
C HIS A 127 -4.51 -34.96 5.53
N GLY A 128 -4.75 -35.33 6.79
CA GLY A 128 -4.32 -34.56 7.95
C GLY A 128 -5.16 -33.29 8.13
N THR A 129 -4.74 -32.43 9.05
CA THR A 129 -5.49 -31.19 9.35
C THR A 129 -5.18 -30.10 8.33
N PRO A 130 -6.20 -29.36 7.84
CA PRO A 130 -5.96 -28.18 7.03
C PRO A 130 -5.17 -27.11 7.80
N PRO A 131 -4.50 -26.19 7.10
CA PRO A 131 -3.77 -25.10 7.73
C PRO A 131 -4.60 -24.30 8.73
N SER A 132 -4.01 -23.97 9.87
CA SER A 132 -4.57 -23.02 10.84
C SER A 132 -3.65 -21.81 10.93
N TYR A 133 -4.01 -20.75 10.21
CA TYR A 133 -3.30 -19.47 10.25
C TYR A 133 -4.08 -18.48 11.11
N ASN A 134 -3.49 -18.00 12.21
CA ASN A 134 -3.98 -16.79 12.88
C ASN A 134 -3.54 -15.55 12.08
N GLY A 135 -4.05 -15.36 10.86
CA GLY A 135 -3.56 -14.30 9.97
C GLY A 135 -4.17 -14.24 8.57
N ALA A 136 -3.49 -13.51 7.68
CA ALA A 136 -3.92 -13.33 6.29
C ALA A 136 -3.50 -14.52 5.42
N TRP A 137 -4.46 -15.16 4.75
CA TRP A 137 -4.19 -16.22 3.78
C TRP A 137 -3.46 -15.64 2.56
N GLY A 138 -2.37 -16.30 2.18
CA GLY A 138 -1.49 -15.86 1.09
C GLY A 138 -0.53 -14.73 1.43
N SER A 139 -0.30 -14.45 2.72
CA SER A 139 0.92 -13.76 3.16
C SER A 139 1.99 -14.81 3.46
N PRO A 140 3.06 -14.92 2.65
CA PRO A 140 4.12 -15.89 2.92
C PRO A 140 4.80 -15.55 4.26
N PRO A 141 5.13 -16.53 5.13
CA PRO A 141 5.97 -16.26 6.28
C PRO A 141 7.33 -15.77 5.77
N ALA A 142 7.70 -14.55 6.18
CA ALA A 142 9.00 -13.97 5.88
C ALA A 142 10.08 -14.77 6.63
N THR A 143 10.59 -15.85 6.04
CA THR A 143 11.93 -16.46 6.27
C THR A 143 11.99 -17.89 5.70
N SER A 144 12.60 -18.09 4.52
CA SER A 144 13.54 -19.20 4.25
C SER A 144 14.09 -19.21 2.81
N PRO A 145 15.31 -19.76 2.59
CA PRO A 145 16.14 -19.52 1.41
C PRO A 145 15.72 -20.36 0.18
N SER A 146 16.08 -19.85 -1.00
CA SER A 146 15.67 -20.31 -2.33
C SER A 146 15.84 -21.82 -2.62
N PRO A 147 14.93 -22.43 -3.41
CA PRO A 147 15.16 -23.70 -4.10
C PRO A 147 16.02 -23.51 -5.37
N PRO A 148 16.69 -24.57 -5.89
CA PRO A 148 17.63 -24.47 -7.01
C PRO A 148 16.90 -24.23 -8.35
N PRO A 149 17.56 -23.64 -9.37
CA PRO A 149 16.88 -23.26 -10.60
C PRO A 149 16.55 -24.48 -11.47
N SER A 150 15.33 -24.49 -12.02
CA SER A 150 14.91 -25.33 -13.16
C SER A 150 14.80 -24.46 -14.43
N PRO A 151 14.86 -25.06 -15.64
CA PRO A 151 15.56 -24.48 -16.78
C PRO A 151 14.88 -23.23 -17.32
N THR A 152 15.65 -22.15 -17.35
CA THR A 152 15.34 -20.85 -17.92
C THR A 152 15.08 -21.00 -19.42
N THR A 153 13.84 -20.77 -19.86
CA THR A 153 13.63 -20.12 -21.17
C THR A 153 14.49 -18.86 -21.14
N PRO A 154 15.49 -18.68 -22.04
CA PRO A 154 16.34 -17.50 -21.97
C PRO A 154 15.41 -16.28 -21.99
N ALA A 155 15.45 -15.51 -20.90
CA ALA A 155 14.83 -14.21 -20.86
C ALA A 155 15.39 -13.45 -22.06
N VAL A 156 14.49 -13.06 -22.96
CA VAL A 156 14.87 -12.33 -24.16
C VAL A 156 15.17 -10.93 -23.69
N ASP A 157 16.43 -10.53 -23.79
CA ASP A 157 16.87 -9.14 -23.68
C ASP A 157 16.28 -8.39 -24.89
N ALA A 158 15.12 -7.76 -24.69
CA ALA A 158 14.31 -7.20 -25.76
C ALA A 158 14.80 -5.82 -26.21
N ASP A 159 15.48 -5.08 -25.33
CA ASP A 159 16.05 -3.77 -25.64
C ASP A 159 17.56 -3.78 -25.96
N ARG A 160 18.21 -4.92 -25.70
CA ARG A 160 19.62 -5.23 -26.03
C ARG A 160 20.64 -4.43 -25.24
N ASP A 161 20.38 -4.14 -23.97
CA ASP A 161 21.36 -3.52 -23.08
C ASP A 161 22.29 -4.53 -22.38
N GLY A 162 22.05 -5.83 -22.57
CA GLY A 162 22.84 -6.91 -22.01
C GLY A 162 22.36 -7.41 -20.65
N VAL A 163 21.24 -6.88 -20.15
CA VAL A 163 20.51 -7.39 -18.99
C VAL A 163 19.17 -7.93 -19.48
N ALA A 164 18.66 -8.98 -18.85
CA ALA A 164 17.35 -9.53 -19.19
C ALA A 164 16.47 -9.63 -17.92
N PRO A 165 15.14 -9.69 -18.06
CA PRO A 165 14.25 -9.93 -16.95
C PRO A 165 14.61 -11.21 -16.18
N PRO A 166 14.41 -11.25 -14.86
CA PRO A 166 13.79 -10.22 -14.03
C PRO A 166 14.79 -9.20 -13.45
N THR A 167 16.06 -9.24 -13.87
CA THR A 167 17.09 -8.33 -13.35
C THR A 167 16.90 -6.93 -13.92
N ASP A 168 16.48 -6.86 -15.18
CA ASP A 168 16.01 -5.64 -15.82
C ASP A 168 14.56 -5.33 -15.42
N CYS A 169 14.33 -4.12 -14.92
CA CYS A 169 13.04 -3.61 -14.49
C CYS A 169 12.21 -3.00 -15.62
N ASP A 170 12.82 -2.67 -16.77
CA ASP A 170 12.16 -2.20 -17.99
C ASP A 170 12.91 -2.68 -19.26
N ASP A 171 12.72 -3.96 -19.60
CA ASP A 171 13.27 -4.68 -20.78
C ASP A 171 12.73 -4.16 -22.13
N THR A 172 12.22 -2.94 -22.17
CA THR A 172 11.85 -2.21 -23.38
C THR A 172 12.70 -0.96 -23.59
N ASN A 173 13.63 -0.67 -22.68
CA ASN A 173 14.36 0.57 -22.62
C ASN A 173 15.81 0.38 -22.13
N SER A 174 16.73 0.25 -23.09
CA SER A 174 18.19 0.09 -22.89
C SER A 174 18.93 1.16 -22.05
N ARG A 175 18.21 2.16 -21.53
CA ARG A 175 18.72 3.15 -20.56
C ARG A 175 18.32 2.82 -19.12
N VAL A 176 17.52 1.79 -18.90
CA VAL A 176 17.03 1.33 -17.61
C VAL A 176 17.60 -0.06 -17.39
N TYR A 177 18.64 -0.15 -16.56
CA TYR A 177 19.30 -1.41 -16.23
C TYR A 177 19.96 -1.32 -14.86
N PRO A 178 20.20 -2.45 -14.18
CA PRO A 178 20.97 -2.51 -12.95
C PRO A 178 22.25 -1.66 -12.97
N GLY A 179 22.26 -0.59 -12.17
CA GLY A 179 23.41 0.33 -12.06
C GLY A 179 23.52 1.38 -13.17
N ALA A 180 22.47 1.60 -13.97
CA ALA A 180 22.43 2.71 -14.92
C ALA A 180 22.58 4.09 -14.23
N PRO A 181 23.04 5.12 -14.94
CA PRO A 181 23.04 6.47 -14.41
C PRO A 181 21.62 7.00 -14.17
N GLU A 182 21.35 7.38 -12.92
CA GLU A 182 20.06 7.94 -12.52
C GLU A 182 19.82 9.37 -13.05
N VAL A 183 18.63 9.60 -13.62
CA VAL A 183 18.13 10.94 -13.94
C VAL A 183 17.28 11.43 -12.78
N VAL A 184 18.00 11.97 -11.81
CA VAL A 184 17.51 12.47 -10.53
C VAL A 184 16.13 13.17 -10.60
N GLY A 185 15.09 12.52 -10.07
CA GLY A 185 13.76 13.09 -9.83
C GLY A 185 12.84 13.14 -11.05
N ASP A 186 13.13 12.40 -12.11
CA ASP A 186 12.26 12.27 -13.28
C ASP A 186 11.14 11.23 -13.09
N GLY A 187 11.17 10.47 -11.99
CA GLY A 187 10.19 9.46 -11.62
C GLY A 187 10.45 8.09 -12.22
N ILE A 188 11.57 7.88 -12.91
CA ILE A 188 11.98 6.60 -13.48
C ILE A 188 13.14 6.07 -12.62
N ASP A 189 13.07 4.78 -12.25
CA ASP A 189 14.15 4.05 -11.59
C ASP A 189 15.05 3.48 -12.69
N GLN A 190 16.07 4.24 -13.13
CA GLN A 190 16.92 3.81 -14.24
C GLN A 190 17.88 2.70 -13.81
N ASP A 191 18.31 2.68 -12.56
CA ASP A 191 19.30 1.74 -12.05
C ASP A 191 18.69 0.46 -11.47
N CYS A 192 17.37 0.31 -11.56
CA CYS A 192 16.57 -0.81 -11.07
C CYS A 192 16.81 -1.15 -9.59
N ASN A 193 17.13 -0.15 -8.75
CA ASN A 193 17.37 -0.35 -7.31
C ASN A 193 16.07 -0.35 -6.48
N GLY A 194 14.92 -0.08 -7.11
CA GLY A 194 13.61 0.02 -6.49
C GLY A 194 13.18 1.45 -6.17
N ALA A 195 13.94 2.47 -6.55
CA ALA A 195 13.61 3.88 -6.35
C ALA A 195 14.42 4.84 -7.26
N ASP A 196 13.71 5.78 -7.91
CA ASP A 196 14.32 6.97 -8.52
C ASP A 196 15.16 7.74 -7.49
N ALA A 197 16.38 8.11 -7.89
CA ALA A 197 17.24 8.99 -7.12
C ALA A 197 16.57 10.36 -6.88
N ALA A 198 15.94 10.52 -5.71
CA ALA A 198 15.28 11.77 -5.36
C ALA A 198 16.27 12.95 -5.35
N GLY A 199 16.05 13.93 -6.23
CA GLY A 199 16.83 15.16 -6.29
C GLY A 199 16.72 16.01 -5.04
N ARG A 200 17.49 17.09 -4.96
CA ARG A 200 17.34 18.10 -3.90
C ARG A 200 16.70 19.36 -4.48
N VAL A 201 15.66 19.85 -3.82
CA VAL A 201 15.04 21.13 -4.20
C VAL A 201 16.10 22.24 -4.12
N SER A 202 16.42 22.84 -5.26
CA SER A 202 17.43 23.90 -5.41
C SER A 202 17.02 25.22 -4.77
N ALA A 203 15.72 25.43 -4.51
CA ALA A 203 15.13 26.68 -4.02
C ALA A 203 15.91 27.37 -2.89
N THR A 204 16.07 28.69 -2.97
CA THR A 204 16.76 29.50 -1.98
C THR A 204 15.78 30.38 -1.20
N ILE A 205 15.72 30.24 0.12
CA ILE A 205 14.82 31.02 0.99
C ILE A 205 15.59 32.26 1.50
N VAL A 206 15.28 33.42 0.92
CA VAL A 206 15.95 34.68 1.25
C VAL A 206 15.01 35.64 1.98
N PHE A 207 15.56 36.35 2.96
CA PHE A 207 14.80 37.32 3.74
C PHE A 207 15.65 38.52 4.15
N SER A 208 15.00 39.66 4.32
CA SER A 208 15.56 40.83 4.99
C SER A 208 14.61 41.27 6.11
N SER A 209 15.17 41.69 7.23
CA SER A 209 14.36 42.01 8.42
C SER A 209 14.94 43.18 9.20
N ARG A 210 14.07 43.85 9.94
CA ARG A 210 14.46 44.83 10.96
C ARG A 210 14.08 44.26 12.31
N SER A 211 15.09 43.92 13.12
CA SER A 211 14.92 43.33 14.44
C SER A 211 15.17 44.35 15.55
N THR A 212 14.33 44.32 16.57
CA THR A 212 14.44 45.12 17.79
C THR A 212 14.60 44.21 19.01
N ARG A 213 14.64 44.77 20.22
CA ARG A 213 14.65 43.96 21.45
C ARG A 213 13.37 43.15 21.67
N THR A 214 12.24 43.56 21.09
CA THR A 214 10.92 42.97 21.40
C THR A 214 10.19 42.38 20.19
N SER A 215 10.55 42.79 18.98
CA SER A 215 9.92 42.33 17.74
C SER A 215 10.84 42.36 16.53
N THR A 216 10.45 41.65 15.48
CA THR A 216 11.08 41.70 14.16
C THR A 216 10.02 41.93 13.08
N ARG A 217 10.31 42.82 12.13
CA ARG A 217 9.50 43.00 10.92
C ARG A 217 10.28 42.52 9.71
N PHE A 218 9.72 41.58 8.95
CA PHE A 218 10.27 41.19 7.66
C PHE A 218 10.01 42.32 6.66
N ARG A 219 11.07 42.81 6.02
CA ARG A 219 11.00 43.74 4.89
C ARG A 219 10.80 42.95 3.58
N SER A 220 11.48 41.81 3.47
CA SER A 220 11.26 40.82 2.42
C SER A 220 11.38 39.42 2.99
N LEU A 221 10.55 38.51 2.50
CA LEU A 221 10.69 37.06 2.65
C LEU A 221 10.19 36.43 1.36
N ARG A 222 11.07 35.75 0.65
CA ARG A 222 10.73 35.09 -0.62
C ARG A 222 11.47 33.76 -0.75
N VAL A 223 10.86 32.87 -1.50
CA VAL A 223 11.50 31.67 -2.04
C VAL A 223 11.93 32.03 -3.46
N ALA A 224 13.22 31.89 -3.77
CA ALA A 224 13.79 32.08 -5.10
C ALA A 224 14.21 30.71 -5.67
N GLU A 225 14.31 30.60 -7.00
CA GLU A 225 14.76 29.38 -7.69
C GLU A 225 13.95 28.12 -7.33
N ALA A 226 12.67 28.29 -6.98
CA ALA A 226 11.81 27.15 -6.73
C ALA A 226 11.41 26.50 -8.07
N PRO A 227 11.51 25.17 -8.21
CA PRO A 227 11.03 24.46 -9.41
C PRO A 227 9.56 24.79 -9.71
N ALA A 228 9.17 24.80 -10.98
CA ALA A 228 7.78 24.99 -11.36
C ALA A 228 6.91 23.88 -10.71
N GLY A 229 5.74 24.26 -10.18
CA GLY A 229 4.85 23.31 -9.49
C GLY A 229 5.26 22.90 -8.07
N ALA A 230 6.39 23.39 -7.53
CA ALA A 230 6.75 23.16 -6.14
C ALA A 230 5.73 23.75 -5.15
N GLN A 231 5.49 23.04 -4.05
CA GLN A 231 4.65 23.50 -2.95
C GLN A 231 5.49 24.23 -1.91
N VAL A 232 5.07 25.44 -1.56
CA VAL A 232 5.66 26.29 -0.52
C VAL A 232 4.71 26.36 0.66
N ALA A 233 4.95 25.55 1.68
CA ALA A 233 4.19 25.55 2.92
C ALA A 233 4.83 26.48 3.96
N VAL A 234 4.05 27.43 4.48
CA VAL A 234 4.48 28.36 5.50
C VAL A 234 3.68 28.13 6.77
N THR A 235 4.37 27.83 7.86
CA THR A 235 3.76 27.75 9.20
C THR A 235 4.42 28.75 10.14
N CYS A 236 3.63 29.35 11.02
CA CYS A 236 4.12 30.28 12.04
C CYS A 236 3.49 29.96 13.39
N THR A 237 4.31 29.71 14.40
CA THR A 237 3.81 29.31 15.73
C THR A 237 3.70 30.49 16.69
N GLY A 238 2.53 30.59 17.33
CA GLY A 238 2.20 31.65 18.30
C GLY A 238 1.43 32.82 17.68
N ARG A 239 0.12 32.65 17.41
CA ARG A 239 -0.76 33.69 16.83
C ARG A 239 -0.70 35.03 17.57
N ARG A 240 -0.67 35.01 18.92
CA ARG A 240 -0.54 36.23 19.76
C ARG A 240 0.78 36.99 19.56
N LYS A 241 1.78 36.35 18.93
CA LYS A 241 3.08 36.94 18.62
C LYS A 241 3.13 37.60 17.24
N GLY A 242 1.98 37.82 16.59
CA GLY A 242 1.90 38.44 15.25
C GLY A 242 2.01 37.44 14.09
N CYS A 243 1.99 36.14 14.36
CA CYS A 243 2.02 35.10 13.34
C CYS A 243 0.74 35.12 12.47
N PRO A 244 0.87 35.03 11.13
CA PRO A 244 -0.26 34.81 10.24
C PRO A 244 -0.85 33.40 10.42
N ARG A 245 -1.99 33.14 9.76
CA ARG A 245 -2.47 31.77 9.57
C ARG A 245 -1.47 31.02 8.69
N SER A 246 -1.27 29.73 8.96
CA SER A 246 -0.51 28.85 8.10
C SER A 246 -1.13 28.83 6.71
N GLN A 247 -0.30 28.77 5.67
CA GLN A 247 -0.74 28.78 4.29
C GLN A 247 0.22 27.96 3.43
N THR A 248 -0.33 27.24 2.47
CA THR A 248 0.42 26.58 1.41
C THR A 248 0.18 27.32 0.10
N LEU A 249 1.25 27.57 -0.64
CA LEU A 249 1.25 28.27 -1.92
C LEU A 249 1.93 27.37 -2.95
N THR A 250 1.44 27.35 -4.17
CA THR A 250 2.11 26.65 -5.28
C THR A 250 2.95 27.66 -6.07
N THR A 251 4.17 27.29 -6.44
CA THR A 251 5.03 28.16 -7.25
C THR A 251 4.54 28.19 -8.69
N SER A 252 4.36 29.39 -9.23
CA SER A 252 4.11 29.57 -10.67
C SER A 252 5.41 29.37 -11.47
N ALA A 253 5.30 29.17 -12.78
CA ALA A 253 6.40 28.91 -13.71
C ALA A 253 7.56 29.94 -13.69
N LYS A 254 7.44 31.07 -12.96
CA LYS A 254 8.46 32.12 -12.82
C LYS A 254 9.41 31.94 -11.62
N GLY A 255 9.42 30.78 -10.98
CA GLY A 255 10.52 30.37 -10.08
C GLY A 255 10.69 31.14 -8.77
N SER A 256 9.80 32.07 -8.40
CA SER A 256 9.85 32.78 -7.11
C SER A 256 8.49 33.05 -6.51
N VAL A 257 8.36 32.82 -5.19
CA VAL A 257 7.15 33.07 -4.40
C VAL A 257 7.47 34.06 -3.28
N SER A 258 6.77 35.21 -3.26
CA SER A 258 6.90 36.20 -2.20
C SER A 258 5.95 35.92 -1.05
N LEU A 259 6.51 35.68 0.13
CA LEU A 259 5.78 35.42 1.38
C LEU A 259 5.59 36.70 2.21
N THR A 260 6.23 37.80 1.82
CA THR A 260 6.25 39.08 2.55
C THR A 260 4.86 39.58 2.91
N LYS A 261 3.88 39.43 2.01
CA LYS A 261 2.49 39.89 2.20
C LYS A 261 1.74 39.12 3.29
N LEU A 262 2.21 37.94 3.69
CA LEU A 262 1.67 37.15 4.80
C LEU A 262 2.06 37.76 6.15
N PHE A 263 3.25 38.34 6.25
CA PHE A 263 3.82 38.87 7.49
C PHE A 263 3.60 40.38 7.63
N ARG A 264 2.33 40.81 7.64
CA ARG A 264 1.98 42.24 7.73
C ARG A 264 2.28 42.85 9.11
N LYS A 265 2.17 42.06 10.18
CA LYS A 265 2.41 42.49 11.57
C LYS A 265 3.83 42.13 12.01
N PRO A 266 4.49 42.94 12.88
CA PRO A 266 5.77 42.57 13.48
C PRO A 266 5.62 41.31 14.34
N LEU A 267 6.57 40.38 14.19
CA LEU A 267 6.63 39.16 14.98
C LEU A 267 7.33 39.43 16.32
N LYS A 268 6.70 39.07 17.44
CA LYS A 268 7.30 39.20 18.77
C LYS A 268 8.41 38.15 18.98
N VAL A 269 9.37 38.46 19.87
CA VAL A 269 10.44 37.52 20.24
C VAL A 269 9.85 36.18 20.69
N GLY A 270 10.47 35.10 20.20
CA GLY A 270 10.02 33.72 20.43
C GLY A 270 8.94 33.22 19.48
N ALA A 271 8.54 33.99 18.46
CA ALA A 271 7.83 33.44 17.30
C ALA A 271 8.77 32.55 16.46
N ARG A 272 8.21 31.52 15.82
CA ARG A 272 8.94 30.66 14.88
C ARG A 272 8.21 30.62 13.55
N VAL A 273 8.95 30.76 12.46
CA VAL A 273 8.45 30.66 11.08
C VAL A 273 9.14 29.48 10.43
N ARG A 274 8.38 28.57 9.85
CA ARG A 274 8.90 27.45 9.06
C ARG A 274 8.41 27.62 7.64
N VAL A 275 9.34 27.58 6.68
CA VAL A 275 9.07 27.62 5.25
C VAL A 275 9.58 26.31 4.68
N ALA A 276 8.68 25.47 4.20
CA ALA A 276 9.01 24.20 3.53
C ALA A 276 8.74 24.34 2.03
N VAL A 277 9.68 23.90 1.21
CA VAL A 277 9.56 23.84 -0.25
C VAL A 277 9.68 22.37 -0.65
N THR A 278 8.63 21.81 -1.22
CA THR A 278 8.55 20.38 -1.58
C THR A 278 8.12 20.20 -3.03
N THR A 279 8.58 19.11 -3.62
CA THR A 279 8.14 18.58 -4.92
C THR A 279 7.85 17.09 -4.75
N PRO A 280 7.00 16.48 -5.60
CA PRO A 280 6.64 15.06 -5.47
C PRO A 280 7.86 14.12 -5.43
N ASN A 281 8.87 14.36 -6.28
CA ASN A 281 9.99 13.44 -6.51
C ASN A 281 11.35 14.03 -6.08
N ALA A 282 11.39 14.95 -5.10
CA ALA A 282 12.66 15.48 -4.63
C ALA A 282 12.64 15.76 -3.11
N ILE A 283 13.80 15.59 -2.49
CA ILE A 283 14.08 16.02 -1.12
C ILE A 283 13.81 17.52 -1.02
N GLY A 284 12.74 17.85 -0.31
CA GLY A 284 12.31 19.20 -0.02
C GLY A 284 13.29 19.93 0.91
N LYS A 285 13.23 21.27 0.86
CA LYS A 285 14.05 22.16 1.68
C LYS A 285 13.20 22.88 2.70
N VAL A 286 13.60 22.82 3.96
CA VAL A 286 12.88 23.47 5.06
C VAL A 286 13.79 24.48 5.75
N ARG A 287 13.35 25.74 5.82
CA ARG A 287 14.02 26.79 6.61
C ARG A 287 13.19 27.13 7.84
N GLU A 288 13.77 26.93 9.00
CA GLU A 288 13.18 27.36 10.27
C GLU A 288 13.85 28.64 10.73
N LEU A 289 13.06 29.70 10.89
CA LEU A 289 13.48 31.01 11.38
C LEU A 289 12.89 31.22 12.78
N ARG A 290 13.75 31.55 13.75
CA ARG A 290 13.37 31.92 15.11
C ARG A 290 13.61 33.40 15.32
N ILE A 291 12.59 34.09 15.82
CA ILE A 291 12.68 35.50 16.16
C ILE A 291 13.35 35.64 17.53
N ALA A 292 14.57 36.19 17.54
CA ALA A 292 15.35 36.43 18.75
C ALA A 292 15.47 37.94 19.03
N ARG A 293 16.04 38.30 20.18
CA ARG A 293 16.31 39.70 20.52
C ARG A 293 17.35 40.24 19.54
N LYS A 294 17.04 41.35 18.87
CA LYS A 294 17.89 42.07 17.90
C LYS A 294 18.33 41.29 16.65
N ARG A 295 17.89 40.03 16.45
CA ARG A 295 18.25 39.21 15.28
C ARG A 295 17.23 38.15 14.95
N VAL A 296 17.32 37.59 13.74
CA VAL A 296 16.65 36.35 13.35
C VAL A 296 17.71 35.27 13.23
N THR A 297 17.49 34.14 13.90
CA THR A 297 18.35 32.95 13.76
C THR A 297 17.62 31.93 12.92
N GLY A 298 18.33 31.10 12.13
CA GLY A 298 17.66 30.03 11.41
C GLY A 298 18.55 28.86 11.06
N ARG A 299 17.90 27.74 10.72
CA ARG A 299 18.53 26.49 10.28
C ARG A 299 17.84 25.96 9.03
N THR A 300 18.61 25.29 8.18
CA THR A 300 18.07 24.54 7.03
C THR A 300 18.00 23.06 7.41
N LEU A 301 16.91 22.44 7.01
CA LEU A 301 16.60 21.03 7.19
C LEU A 301 16.17 20.45 5.83
N CYS A 302 16.30 19.14 5.69
CA CYS A 302 15.87 18.38 4.54
C CYS A 302 14.57 17.64 4.87
N LEU A 303 13.69 17.51 3.88
CA LEU A 303 12.42 16.83 4.02
C LEU A 303 12.34 15.78 2.92
N ALA A 304 12.44 14.51 3.28
CA ALA A 304 12.35 13.43 2.30
C ALA A 304 10.99 13.45 1.55
N PRO A 305 10.93 12.97 0.29
CA PRO A 305 9.67 12.79 -0.42
C PRO A 305 8.66 12.02 0.44
N GLY A 306 7.40 12.49 0.49
CA GLY A 306 6.34 11.88 1.30
C GLY A 306 6.48 12.03 2.82
N ALA A 307 7.63 12.47 3.34
CA ALA A 307 7.83 12.63 4.78
C ALA A 307 7.12 13.88 5.31
N VAL A 308 6.64 13.77 6.56
CA VAL A 308 5.99 14.88 7.27
C VAL A 308 7.00 15.65 8.14
N GLU A 309 8.05 14.97 8.60
CA GLU A 309 9.08 15.54 9.47
C GLU A 309 10.38 15.86 8.74
N ALA A 310 10.96 17.03 9.05
CA ALA A 310 12.22 17.47 8.45
C ALA A 310 13.40 17.14 9.36
N THR A 311 14.44 16.52 8.80
CA THR A 311 15.66 16.12 9.48
C THR A 311 16.83 17.00 9.06
N ARG A 312 18.00 16.82 9.69
CA ARG A 312 19.21 17.48 9.20
C ARG A 312 19.49 16.98 7.78
N CYS A 313 19.71 17.93 6.88
CA CYS A 313 20.56 17.67 5.73
C CYS A 313 21.96 17.30 6.24
#